data_AF-A0A1Y4G592-F1
#
_entry.id   AF-A0A1Y4G592-F1
#
_cell.length_a   1.000
_cell.length_b   1.000
_cell.length_c   1.000
_cell.angle_alpha   90.00
_cell.angle_beta   90.00
_cell.angle_gamma   90.00
#
_symmetry.space_group_name_H-M   'P 1'
#
loop_
_entity.id
_entity.type
_entity.pdbx_description
1 polymer ?
#
loop_
_entity_poly.entity_id
_entity_poly.type
_entity_poly.pdbx_seq_one_letter_code
_entity_poly.pdbx_strand_id
1 'polypeptide(L)' 'MKMLTKQQAKDVLGVGTTVFSEYCNRHIDPIPFAYDPLHPKILRVSERDLWDWIKRNFCLVNPPTDGDGREGS' A
#
# COMPACT_ATOMS: atom_id res chain seq x y z
N MET A 1 4.68 -8.82 10.98
CA MET A 1 4.12 -7.88 9.99
C MET A 1 5.28 -7.30 9.18
N LYS A 2 5.20 -7.30 7.85
CA LYS A 2 6.26 -6.77 6.98
C LYS A 2 6.14 -5.25 6.90
N MET A 3 7.22 -4.54 7.22
CA MET A 3 7.31 -3.07 7.13
C MET A 3 8.01 -2.70 5.83
N LEU A 4 7.42 -1.78 5.08
CA LEU A 4 7.92 -1.33 3.79
C LEU A 4 8.50 0.07 3.92
N THR A 5 9.65 0.30 3.29
CA THR A 5 10.20 1.64 3.07
C THR A 5 9.37 2.40 2.02
N LYS A 6 9.57 3.72 1.92
CA LYS A 6 8.93 4.53 0.86
C LYS A 6 9.19 3.99 -0.55
N GLN A 7 10.42 3.55 -0.83
CA GLN A 7 10.76 2.99 -2.14
C GLN A 7 9.98 1.69 -2.41
N GLN A 8 9.97 0.77 -1.45
CA GLN A 8 9.21 -0.48 -1.59
C GLN A 8 7.70 -0.25 -1.72
N ALA A 9 7.13 0.70 -0.98
CA ALA A 9 5.71 1.05 -1.09
C ALA A 9 5.38 1.64 -2.48
N LYS A 10 6.27 2.48 -3.02
CA LYS A 10 6.16 2.99 -4.39
C LYS A 10 6.22 1.86 -5.41
N ASP A 11 7.13 0.90 -5.23
CA ASP A 11 7.28 -0.25 -6.12
C ASP A 11 6.01 -1.13 -6.11
N VAL A 12 5.38 -1.31 -4.94
CA VAL A 12 4.08 -2.02 -4.80
C VAL A 12 2.96 -1.27 -5.53
N LEU A 13 2.92 0.05 -5.44
CA LEU A 13 1.92 0.87 -6.13
C LEU A 13 2.14 0.90 -7.66
N GLY A 14 3.36 0.65 -8.13
CA GLY A 14 3.69 0.69 -9.57
C GLY A 14 3.53 2.07 -10.21
N VAL A 15 3.59 3.15 -9.43
CA VAL A 15 3.37 4.52 -9.90
C VAL A 15 4.66 5.34 -10.02
N GLY A 16 4.61 6.39 -10.85
CA GLY A 16 5.70 7.36 -10.97
C GLY A 16 5.97 8.13 -9.68
N THR A 17 7.19 8.68 -9.53
CA THR A 17 7.62 9.42 -8.33
C THR A 17 6.69 10.59 -8.00
N THR A 18 6.26 11.36 -9.00
CA THR A 18 5.38 12.53 -8.79
C THR A 18 4.05 12.10 -8.20
N VAL A 19 3.41 11.09 -8.79
CA VAL A 19 2.12 10.55 -8.33
C VAL A 19 2.24 9.96 -6.93
N PHE A 20 3.33 9.24 -6.64
CA PHE A 20 3.61 8.72 -5.31
C PHE A 20 3.78 9.83 -4.26
N SER A 21 4.49 10.90 -4.60
CA SER A 21 4.67 12.07 -3.73
C SER A 21 3.33 12.74 -3.44
N GLU A 22 2.45 12.87 -4.43
CA GLU A 22 1.10 13.38 -4.21
C GLU A 22 0.34 12.51 -3.20
N TYR A 23 0.34 11.19 -3.37
CA TYR A 23 -0.32 10.27 -2.43
C TYR A 23 0.23 10.33 -1.00
N CYS A 24 1.53 10.58 -0.84
CA CYS A 24 2.16 10.76 0.47
C CYS A 24 1.76 12.09 1.13
N ASN A 25 1.54 13.15 0.36
CA ASN A 25 1.28 14.51 0.86
C ASN A 25 -0.18 14.94 0.76
N ARG A 26 -1.09 14.02 0.41
CA ARG A 26 -2.53 14.28 0.34
C ARG A 26 -3.03 14.81 1.67
N HIS A 27 -3.81 15.89 1.60
CA HIS A 27 -4.47 16.47 2.76
C HIS A 27 -5.60 15.56 3.29
N ILE A 28 -6.19 14.72 2.43
CA ILE A 28 -7.25 13.79 2.77
C ILE A 28 -6.75 12.38 2.45
N ASP A 29 -6.69 11.53 3.48
CA ASP A 29 -6.29 10.12 3.43
C ASP A 29 -4.91 9.89 2.74
N PRO A 30 -3.81 10.42 3.30
CA PRO A 30 -2.46 10.11 2.81
C PRO A 30 -2.07 8.65 3.11
N ILE A 31 -1.05 8.14 2.41
CA ILE A 31 -0.47 6.83 2.74
C ILE A 31 0.00 6.85 4.21
N PRO A 32 -0.39 5.87 5.05
CA PRO A 32 -0.19 5.91 6.50
C PRO A 32 1.25 5.54 6.91
N PHE A 33 2.23 6.36 6.49
CA PHE A 33 3.61 6.22 6.93
C PHE A 33 3.77 6.64 8.39
N ALA A 34 4.48 5.83 9.15
CA ALA A 34 4.88 6.10 10.52
C ALA A 34 6.41 6.11 10.64
N TYR A 35 6.94 6.85 11.61
CA TYR A 35 8.36 6.78 11.93
C TYR A 35 8.68 5.43 12.57
N ASP A 36 9.79 4.85 12.15
CA ASP A 36 10.30 3.64 12.76
C ASP A 36 10.72 3.96 14.21
N PRO A 37 10.22 3.22 15.22
CA PRO A 37 10.49 3.53 16.63
C PRO A 37 11.97 3.36 17.01
N LEU A 38 12.72 2.55 16.27
CA LEU A 38 14.16 2.35 16.48
C LEU A 38 15.00 3.35 15.65
N HIS A 39 14.44 3.86 14.55
CA HIS A 39 15.10 4.79 13.65
C HIS A 39 14.19 5.97 13.29
N PRO A 40 14.15 7.04 14.12
CA PRO A 40 13.18 8.14 13.99
C PRO A 40 13.33 8.98 12.70
N LYS A 41 14.33 8.71 11.86
CA LYS A 41 14.51 9.32 10.53
C LYS A 41 13.92 8.50 9.39
N ILE A 42 13.52 7.25 9.65
CA ILE A 42 13.04 6.31 8.64
C ILE A 42 11.52 6.25 8.72
N LEU A 43 10.85 6.53 7.60
CA LEU A 43 9.41 6.33 7.46
C LEU A 43 9.15 4.94 6.89
N ARG A 44 8.22 4.22 7.54
CA ARG A 44 7.78 2.89 7.14
C ARG A 44 6.26 2.81 7.15
N VAL A 45 5.71 1.92 6.34
CA VAL A 45 4.28 1.57 6.34
C VAL A 45 4.18 0.07 6.46
N SER A 46 3.20 -0.44 7.21
CA SER A 46 2.96 -1.88 7.21
C SER A 46 2.37 -2.28 5.85
N GLU A 47 2.74 -3.45 5.34
CA GLU A 47 2.21 -3.95 4.08
C GLU A 47 0.67 -4.04 4.12
N ARG A 48 0.10 -4.39 5.28
CA ARG A 48 -1.35 -4.41 5.51
C ARG A 48 -1.98 -3.03 5.35
N ASP A 49 -1.45 -2.02 6.04
CA ASP A 49 -2.01 -0.67 5.99
C ASP A 49 -1.87 -0.06 4.59
N LEU A 50 -0.78 -0.38 3.88
CA LEU A 50 -0.62 0.00 2.48
C LEU A 50 -1.71 -0.63 1.60
N TRP A 51 -1.98 -1.93 1.75
CA TRP A 51 -3.05 -2.60 1.01
C TRP A 51 -4.45 -2.08 1.36
N ASP A 52 -4.72 -1.81 2.64
CA ASP A 52 -6.00 -1.25 3.06
C ASP A 52 -6.18 0.20 2.58
N TRP A 53 -5.10 0.98 2.51
CA TRP A 53 -5.11 2.28 1.85
C TRP A 53 -5.35 2.15 0.33
N ILE A 54 -4.69 1.20 -0.35
CA ILE A 54 -4.88 0.93 -1.79
C ILE A 54 -6.34 0.57 -2.08
N LYS A 55 -6.94 -0.35 -1.31
CA LYS A 55 -8.35 -0.76 -1.48
C LYS A 55 -9.31 0.42 -1.39
N ARG A 56 -9.08 1.34 -0.43
CA ARG A 56 -9.91 2.53 -0.23
C ARG A 56 -9.75 3.58 -1.33
N ASN A 57 -8.54 3.72 -1.89
CA ASN A 57 -8.21 4.83 -2.79
C ASN A 57 -8.28 4.46 -4.29
N PHE A 58 -8.05 3.20 -4.64
CA PHE A 58 -7.95 2.79 -6.04
C PHE A 58 -9.13 1.98 -6.54
N CYS A 59 -10.02 1.51 -5.65
CA CYS A 59 -11.15 0.65 -6.00
C CYS A 59 -10.81 -0.27 -7.20
N LEU A 60 -9.70 -1.01 -7.09
CA LEU A 60 -9.34 -1.96 -8.14
C LEU A 60 -10.38 -3.08 -8.09
N VAL A 61 -11.32 -2.97 -9.03
CA VAL A 61 -12.00 -4.04 -9.75
C VAL A 61 -11.61 -5.43 -9.25
N ASN A 62 -12.42 -5.97 -8.33
CA ASN A 62 -12.33 -7.27 -7.67
C ASN A 62 -11.01 -7.60 -6.94
N PRO A 63 -11.10 -8.10 -5.68
CA PRO A 63 -9.98 -8.85 -5.12
C PRO A 63 -9.66 -10.03 -6.07
N PRO A 64 -8.41 -10.53 -6.13
CA PRO A 64 -8.18 -11.83 -6.71
C PRO A 64 -9.10 -12.80 -5.96
N THR A 65 -10.17 -13.22 -6.61
CA THR A 65 -10.96 -14.35 -6.16
C THR A 65 -9.95 -15.46 -6.05
N ASP A 66 -9.74 -15.96 -4.83
CA ASP A 66 -8.95 -17.15 -4.58
C ASP A 66 -9.58 -18.25 -5.44
N GLY A 67 -8.97 -18.47 -6.60
CA GLY A 67 -9.40 -19.47 -7.54
C GLY A 67 -8.83 -20.78 -7.04
N ASP A 68 -9.62 -21.52 -6.27
CA ASP A 68 -9.47 -22.97 -6.18
C ASP A 68 -10.81 -23.69 -5.97
N GLY A 69 -11.24 -24.40 -7.02
CA GLY A 69 -11.73 -25.76 -6.86
C GLY A 69 -13.23 -25.97 -6.62
N ARG A 70 -14.03 -25.94 -7.70
CA ARG A 70 -14.79 -27.12 -8.15
C ARG A 70 -15.54 -26.85 -9.46
N GLU A 71 -14.94 -27.32 -10.55
CA GLU A 71 -15.69 -27.88 -11.66
C GLU A 71 -16.34 -29.21 -11.23
N GLY A 72 -17.54 -29.48 -11.76
CA GLY A 72 -18.25 -30.76 -11.64
C GLY A 72 -19.47 -30.66 -10.70
N SER A 73 -20.70 -30.97 -11.11
CA SER A 73 -21.22 -31.62 -12.32
C SER A 73 -22.70 -31.24 -12.47
#